data_AF-A0A8C9K565-F1
#
_entry.id   AF-A0A8C9K565-F1
#
_cell.length_a   1.000
_cell.length_b   1.000
_cell.length_c   1.000
_cell.angle_alpha   90.00
_cell.angle_beta   90.00
_cell.angle_gamma   90.00
#
_symmetry.space_group_name_H-M   'P 1'
#
loop_
_entity.id
_entity.type
_entity.pdbx_description
1 polymer ?
#
loop_
_entity_poly.entity_id
_entity_poly.type
_entity_poly.pdbx_seq_one_letter_code
_entity_poly.pdbx_strand_id
1 'polypeptide(L)'
;STVCEKIMELLGQNEVDHRQRKLVILSQDRFYKVLTAEQKAKALKGQYNFDHPDAFDNDLMHRTLKNIVEGKTVEVPTYDFVTHSRLPETTVVYPADVVLFEGILVFYSQEVRDMFHLRLFVDTDSDVRLSRRGEADAVPRSQRAADPGSWFT
;
A
#
# COMPACT_ATOMS: atom_id res chain seq x y z
N SER A 1 -4.25 6.04 0.59
CA SER A 1 -5.66 6.43 0.78
C SER A 1 -5.78 7.93 1.08
N THR A 2 -6.82 8.57 0.55
CA THR A 2 -7.28 9.93 0.88
C THR A 2 -7.40 10.19 2.39
N VAL A 3 -7.78 9.17 3.17
CA VAL A 3 -7.90 9.29 4.64
C VAL A 3 -6.52 9.45 5.28
N CYS A 4 -5.56 8.58 4.92
CA CYS A 4 -4.21 8.64 5.46
C CYS A 4 -3.50 9.95 5.07
N GLU A 5 -3.68 10.41 3.83
CA GLU A 5 -3.13 11.69 3.35
C GLU A 5 -3.68 12.88 4.13
N LYS A 6 -5.00 12.94 4.36
CA LYS A 6 -5.60 13.97 5.21
C LYS A 6 -5.08 13.95 6.64
N ILE A 7 -4.82 12.76 7.21
CA ILE A 7 -4.22 12.67 8.54
C ILE A 7 -2.80 13.25 8.54
N MET A 8 -1.99 12.93 7.52
CA MET A 8 -0.63 13.50 7.38
C MET A 8 -0.66 15.02 7.24
N GLU A 9 -1.59 15.54 6.44
CA GLU A 9 -1.78 16.98 6.21
C GLU A 9 -2.19 17.70 7.50
N LEU A 10 -3.24 17.20 8.18
CA LEU A 10 -3.74 17.80 9.42
C LEU A 10 -2.71 17.80 10.56
N LEU A 11 -1.77 16.85 10.54
CA LEU A 11 -0.67 16.76 11.51
C LEU A 11 0.62 17.46 11.03
N GLY A 12 0.58 18.17 9.90
CA GLY A 12 1.70 18.95 9.36
C GLY A 12 2.91 18.10 8.93
N GLN A 13 2.73 16.79 8.69
CA GLN A 13 3.85 15.86 8.45
C GLN A 13 4.37 15.92 7.00
N ASN A 14 3.64 16.58 6.09
CA ASN A 14 4.03 16.71 4.70
C ASN A 14 5.28 17.60 4.53
N GLU A 15 5.40 18.64 5.35
CA GLU A 15 6.50 19.62 5.30
C GLU A 15 7.73 19.18 6.12
N VAL A 16 7.58 18.16 6.97
CA VAL A 16 8.66 17.61 7.77
C VAL A 16 9.57 16.74 6.91
N ASP A 17 10.89 16.93 7.09
CA ASP A 17 11.90 16.10 6.45
C ASP A 17 11.61 14.61 6.70
N HIS A 18 11.65 13.81 5.64
CA HIS A 18 11.32 12.38 5.67
C HIS A 18 12.11 11.57 6.73
N ARG A 19 13.29 12.01 7.15
CA ARG A 19 14.11 11.37 8.20
C ARG A 19 13.64 11.71 9.62
N GLN A 20 12.84 12.75 9.77
CA GLN A 20 12.35 13.29 11.04
C GLN A 20 10.84 13.16 11.20
N ARG A 21 10.13 12.61 10.22
CA ARG A 21 8.68 12.39 10.29
C ARG A 21 8.32 11.51 11.47
N LYS A 22 7.31 11.93 12.22
CA LYS A 22 6.76 11.16 13.33
C LYS A 22 5.63 10.23 12.89
N LEU A 23 5.05 10.50 11.73
CA LEU A 23 4.03 9.68 11.08
C LEU A 23 4.53 9.23 9.72
N VAL A 24 4.39 7.93 9.43
CA VAL A 24 4.68 7.37 8.10
C VAL A 24 3.49 6.57 7.61
N ILE A 25 3.23 6.63 6.30
CA ILE A 25 2.23 5.81 5.63
C ILE A 25 2.94 4.69 4.88
N LEU A 26 2.45 3.47 5.03
CA LEU A 26 2.89 2.30 4.29
C LEU A 26 1.68 1.66 3.61
N SER A 27 1.77 1.45 2.30
CA SER A 27 0.71 0.84 1.50
C SER A 27 0.98 -0.65 1.29
N GLN A 28 -0.05 -1.49 1.50
CA GLN A 28 -0.02 -2.93 1.24
C GLN A 28 0.34 -3.23 -0.22
N ASP A 29 -0.02 -2.35 -1.16
CA ASP A 29 0.25 -2.55 -2.58
C ASP A 29 1.75 -2.55 -2.91
N ARG A 30 2.60 -1.99 -2.04
CA ARG A 30 4.06 -2.13 -2.18
C ARG A 30 4.52 -3.58 -2.11
N PHE A 31 3.73 -4.44 -1.47
CA PHE A 31 4.05 -5.84 -1.21
C PHE A 31 3.42 -6.80 -2.21
N TYR A 32 2.95 -6.35 -3.38
CA TYR A 32 2.59 -7.28 -4.45
C TYR A 32 3.79 -8.19 -4.82
N LYS A 33 3.49 -9.44 -5.16
CA LYS A 33 4.47 -10.39 -5.68
C LYS A 33 4.91 -9.99 -7.09
N VAL A 34 6.14 -10.37 -7.42
CA VAL A 34 6.61 -10.37 -8.80
C VAL A 34 5.94 -11.54 -9.52
N LEU A 35 5.16 -11.24 -10.55
CA LEU A 35 4.42 -12.25 -11.30
C LEU A 35 5.36 -13.07 -12.20
N THR A 36 5.08 -14.37 -12.30
CA THR A 36 5.67 -15.24 -13.33
C THR A 36 5.21 -14.83 -14.72
N ALA A 37 5.90 -15.29 -15.76
CA ALA A 37 5.51 -14.98 -17.15
C ALA A 37 4.06 -15.38 -17.47
N GLU A 38 3.60 -16.54 -16.97
CA GLU A 38 2.21 -16.99 -17.15
C GLU A 38 1.22 -16.08 -16.42
N GLN A 39 1.51 -15.71 -15.16
CA GLN A 39 0.66 -14.81 -14.39
C GLN A 39 0.61 -13.41 -14.99
N LYS A 40 1.72 -12.90 -15.54
CA LYS A 40 1.74 -11.63 -16.28
C LYS A 40 0.84 -11.70 -17.52
N ALA A 41 0.89 -12.79 -18.27
CA ALA A 41 0.02 -12.98 -19.43
C ALA A 41 -1.48 -13.00 -19.03
N LYS A 42 -1.83 -13.57 -17.88
CA LYS A 42 -3.19 -13.50 -17.32
C LYS A 42 -3.54 -12.08 -16.85
N ALA A 43 -2.62 -11.39 -16.18
CA ALA A 43 -2.82 -10.02 -15.70
C ALA A 43 -3.08 -9.03 -16.84
N LEU A 44 -2.34 -9.13 -17.94
CA LEU A 44 -2.55 -8.31 -19.14
C LEU A 44 -3.93 -8.51 -19.78
N LYS A 45 -4.57 -9.66 -19.55
CA LYS A 45 -5.94 -9.96 -19.99
C LYS A 45 -7.00 -9.65 -18.93
N GLY A 46 -6.62 -9.08 -17.78
CA GLY A 46 -7.51 -8.85 -16.64
C GLY A 46 -7.96 -10.14 -15.94
N GLN A 47 -7.25 -11.26 -16.13
CA GLN A 47 -7.60 -12.59 -15.63
C GLN A 47 -6.76 -13.02 -14.42
N TYR A 48 -5.98 -12.11 -13.85
CA TYR A 48 -5.24 -12.34 -12.61
C TYR A 48 -5.95 -11.62 -11.46
N ASN A 49 -6.25 -12.34 -10.39
CA ASN A 49 -6.91 -11.77 -9.22
C ASN A 49 -5.87 -11.10 -8.31
N PHE A 50 -5.72 -9.78 -8.44
CA PHE A 50 -4.87 -8.97 -7.57
C PHE A 50 -5.45 -8.79 -6.16
N ASP A 51 -6.74 -9.05 -5.96
CA ASP A 51 -7.39 -8.95 -4.66
C ASP A 51 -7.32 -10.27 -3.86
N HIS A 52 -6.67 -11.30 -4.40
CA HIS A 52 -6.45 -12.55 -3.66
C HIS A 52 -5.25 -12.41 -2.70
N PRO A 53 -5.32 -12.96 -1.46
CA PRO A 53 -4.20 -12.90 -0.50
C PRO A 53 -2.85 -13.39 -1.05
N ASP A 54 -2.88 -14.37 -1.97
CA ASP A 54 -1.67 -14.92 -2.60
C ASP A 54 -0.98 -13.95 -3.56
N ALA A 55 -1.64 -12.88 -4.00
CA ALA A 55 -1.03 -11.83 -4.81
C ALA A 55 -0.01 -11.01 -4.02
N PHE A 56 -0.07 -11.04 -2.69
CA PHE A 56 0.84 -10.32 -1.79
C PHE A 56 1.97 -11.21 -1.27
N ASP A 57 3.15 -10.61 -1.13
CA ASP A 57 4.32 -11.19 -0.47
C ASP A 57 4.20 -10.98 1.04
N ASN A 58 3.40 -11.84 1.67
CA ASN A 58 3.09 -11.76 3.10
C ASN A 58 4.34 -11.89 3.99
N ASP A 59 5.34 -12.68 3.56
CA ASP A 59 6.61 -12.84 4.29
C ASP A 59 7.44 -11.56 4.27
N LEU A 60 7.54 -10.89 3.11
CA LEU A 60 8.18 -9.58 3.03
C LEU A 60 7.42 -8.55 3.86
N MET A 61 6.09 -8.48 3.71
CA MET A 61 5.24 -7.55 4.44
C MET A 61 5.41 -7.69 5.96
N HIS A 62 5.29 -8.91 6.49
CA HIS A 62 5.45 -9.18 7.92
C HIS A 62 6.85 -8.82 8.42
N ARG A 63 7.92 -9.21 7.72
CA ARG A 63 9.30 -8.87 8.10
C ARG A 63 9.56 -7.36 8.09
N THR A 64 9.06 -6.65 7.08
CA THR A 64 9.19 -5.19 6.99
C THR A 64 8.46 -4.51 8.14
N LEU A 65 7.21 -4.87 8.40
CA LEU A 65 6.44 -4.33 9.54
C LEU A 65 7.14 -4.62 10.87
N LYS A 66 7.70 -5.83 11.04
CA LYS A 66 8.36 -6.22 12.29
C LYS A 66 9.59 -5.36 12.54
N ASN A 67 10.42 -5.16 11.52
CA ASN A 67 11.58 -4.30 11.62
C ASN A 67 11.20 -2.84 11.94
N ILE A 68 10.08 -2.34 11.39
CA ILE A 68 9.57 -1.00 11.72
C ILE A 68 9.17 -0.92 13.20
N VAL A 69 8.42 -1.91 13.71
CA VAL A 69 8.02 -1.98 15.13
C VAL A 69 9.24 -2.05 16.06
N GLU A 70 10.33 -2.70 15.62
CA GLU A 70 11.61 -2.76 16.33
C GLU A 70 12.44 -1.47 16.21
N GLY A 71 11.92 -0.41 15.56
CA GLY A 71 12.59 0.87 15.42
C GLY A 71 13.78 0.85 14.45
N LYS A 72 13.79 -0.07 13.49
CA LYS A 72 14.83 -0.15 12.46
C LYS A 72 14.45 0.69 11.24
N THR A 73 15.45 1.30 10.62
CA THR A 73 15.32 1.83 9.25
C THR A 73 15.12 0.67 8.29
N VAL A 74 14.11 0.74 7.42
CA VAL A 74 13.80 -0.31 6.45
C VAL A 74 13.72 0.24 5.04
N GLU A 75 14.01 -0.61 4.06
CA GLU A 75 13.75 -0.36 2.66
C GLU A 75 12.44 -1.02 2.26
N VAL A 76 11.53 -0.21 1.73
CA VAL A 76 10.22 -0.65 1.23
C VAL A 76 10.29 -0.74 -0.29
N PRO A 77 9.86 -1.86 -0.90
CA PRO A 77 9.87 -2.00 -2.35
C PRO A 77 8.97 -0.98 -3.05
N THR A 78 9.39 -0.52 -4.22
CA THR A 78 8.52 0.22 -5.15
C THR A 78 7.90 -0.77 -6.12
N TYR A 79 6.58 -0.77 -6.24
CA TYR A 79 5.85 -1.67 -7.15
C TYR A 79 5.27 -0.89 -8.33
N ASP A 80 5.54 -1.38 -9.54
CA ASP A 80 5.00 -0.84 -10.77
C ASP A 80 3.79 -1.64 -11.24
N PHE A 81 2.62 -0.99 -11.21
CA PHE A 81 1.32 -1.55 -11.61
C PHE A 81 1.11 -1.62 -13.12
N VAL A 82 1.99 -1.00 -13.92
CA VAL A 82 1.99 -1.09 -15.38
C VAL A 82 2.71 -2.36 -15.81
N THR A 83 3.90 -2.62 -15.26
CA THR A 83 4.72 -3.79 -15.62
C THR A 83 4.50 -5.01 -14.71
N HIS A 84 3.70 -4.85 -13.64
CA HIS A 84 3.46 -5.85 -12.61
C HIS A 84 4.74 -6.42 -12.03
N SER A 85 5.66 -5.53 -11.64
CA SER A 85 7.00 -5.86 -11.18
C SER A 85 7.50 -4.92 -10.10
N ARG A 86 8.54 -5.35 -9.36
CA ARG A 86 9.24 -4.47 -8.41
C ARG A 86 10.33 -3.72 -9.15
N LEU A 87 10.42 -2.42 -8.87
CA LEU A 87 11.48 -1.58 -9.38
C LEU A 87 12.75 -1.76 -8.53
N PRO A 88 13.95 -1.51 -9.08
CA PRO A 88 15.20 -1.54 -8.32
C PRO A 88 15.23 -0.52 -7.18
N GLU A 89 14.59 0.63 -7.36
CA GLU A 89 14.49 1.67 -6.35
C GLU A 89 13.55 1.26 -5.19
N THR A 90 14.02 1.54 -3.98
CA THR A 90 13.27 1.35 -2.74
C THR A 90 13.01 2.71 -2.07
N THR A 91 11.94 2.76 -1.27
CA THR A 91 11.69 3.91 -0.40
C THR A 91 12.22 3.59 0.99
N VAL A 92 13.10 4.46 1.51
CA VAL A 92 13.62 4.31 2.87
C VAL A 92 12.60 4.84 3.87
N VAL A 93 12.22 4.01 4.83
CA VAL A 93 11.38 4.37 5.97
C VAL A 93 12.24 4.42 7.21
N TYR A 94 12.35 5.60 7.80
CA TYR A 94 13.05 5.84 9.06
C TYR A 94 12.13 5.51 10.24
N PRO A 95 12.70 5.24 11.43
CA PRO A 95 11.91 5.03 12.65
C PRO A 95 10.96 6.20 12.90
N ALA A 96 9.69 5.87 13.13
CA ALA A 96 8.61 6.84 13.34
C ALA A 96 7.80 6.45 14.56
N ASP A 97 7.15 7.44 15.19
CA ASP A 97 6.35 7.22 16.39
C ASP A 97 5.02 6.52 16.04
N VAL A 98 4.49 6.78 14.84
CA VAL A 98 3.23 6.21 14.35
C VAL A 98 3.38 5.75 12.89
N VAL A 99 2.85 4.55 12.61
CA VAL A 99 2.83 3.95 11.28
C VAL A 99 1.38 3.69 10.87
N LEU A 100 0.95 4.31 9.78
CA LEU A 100 -0.33 4.03 9.14
C LEU A 100 -0.12 2.98 8.06
N PHE A 101 -0.58 1.77 8.31
CA PHE A 101 -0.56 0.71 7.32
C PHE A 101 -1.95 0.53 6.70
N GLU A 102 -2.04 0.75 5.39
CA GLU A 102 -3.31 0.74 4.66
C GLU A 102 -3.31 -0.28 3.51
N GLY A 103 -4.51 -0.78 3.17
CA GLY A 103 -4.70 -1.74 2.10
C GLY A 103 -5.98 -2.56 2.27
N ILE A 104 -6.36 -3.26 1.20
CA ILE A 104 -7.62 -4.01 1.12
C ILE A 104 -7.65 -5.27 2.01
N LEU A 105 -6.48 -5.80 2.37
CA LEU A 105 -6.33 -7.08 3.09
C LEU A 105 -5.38 -6.96 4.29
N VAL A 106 -5.15 -5.77 4.84
CA VAL A 106 -4.20 -5.57 5.95
C VAL A 106 -4.54 -6.37 7.21
N PHE A 107 -5.82 -6.70 7.41
CA PHE A 107 -6.27 -7.53 8.53
C PHE A 107 -6.41 -9.02 8.17
N TYR A 108 -6.04 -9.46 6.96
CA TYR A 108 -6.22 -10.85 6.54
C TYR A 108 -5.36 -11.82 7.36
N SER A 109 -4.04 -11.60 7.39
CA SER A 109 -3.10 -12.41 8.18
C SER A 109 -3.22 -12.09 9.67
N GLN A 110 -3.32 -13.11 10.51
CA GLN A 110 -3.34 -12.95 11.96
C GLN A 110 -2.03 -12.35 12.48
N GLU A 111 -0.88 -12.80 11.96
CA GLU A 111 0.44 -12.31 12.39
C GLU A 111 0.58 -10.80 12.20
N VAL A 112 0.14 -10.29 11.04
CA VAL A 112 0.14 -8.84 10.76
C VAL A 112 -0.89 -8.12 11.61
N ARG A 113 -2.09 -8.70 11.76
CA ARG A 113 -3.19 -8.11 12.53
C ARG A 113 -2.84 -7.89 14.01
N ASP A 114 -2.08 -8.82 14.59
CA ASP A 114 -1.68 -8.80 15.99
C ASP A 114 -0.60 -7.74 16.29
N MET A 115 0.03 -7.17 15.24
CA MET A 115 0.98 -6.06 15.37
C MET A 115 0.31 -4.68 15.48
N PHE A 116 -0.98 -4.55 15.15
CA PHE A 116 -1.67 -3.27 15.18
C PHE A 116 -2.20 -2.93 16.57
N HIS A 117 -1.80 -1.75 17.08
CA HIS A 117 -2.34 -1.17 18.30
C HIS A 117 -3.76 -0.60 18.11
N LEU A 118 -4.07 -0.11 16.90
CA LEU A 118 -5.38 0.43 16.52
C LEU A 118 -5.76 -0.11 15.14
N ARG A 119 -7.03 -0.48 14.95
CA ARG A 119 -7.57 -1.02 13.70
C ARG A 119 -8.74 -0.16 13.26
N LEU A 120 -8.62 0.46 12.10
CA LEU A 120 -9.66 1.28 11.49
C LEU A 120 -10.13 0.61 10.21
N PHE A 121 -11.45 0.56 10.01
CA PHE A 121 -12.07 0.06 8.79
C PHE A 121 -12.92 1.17 8.19
N VAL A 122 -12.63 1.54 6.94
CA VAL A 122 -13.42 2.53 6.21
C VAL A 122 -14.56 1.78 5.53
N ASP A 123 -15.73 1.81 6.15
CA ASP A 123 -16.92 1.19 5.60
C ASP A 123 -17.60 2.13 4.60
N THR A 124 -17.81 1.65 3.38
CA THR A 124 -18.45 2.40 2.30
C THR A 124 -19.21 1.42 1.42
N ASP A 125 -20.43 1.80 1.03
CA ASP A 125 -21.31 0.96 0.21
C ASP A 125 -20.61 0.50 -1.08
N SER A 126 -20.87 -0.74 -1.48
CA SER A 126 -20.16 -1.40 -2.57
C SER A 126 -20.38 -0.74 -3.93
N ASP A 127 -21.57 -0.19 -4.16
CA ASP A 127 -21.93 0.55 -5.38
C ASP A 127 -21.19 1.89 -5.47
N VAL A 128 -21.08 2.62 -4.37
CA VAL A 128 -20.28 3.85 -4.27
C VAL A 128 -18.81 3.55 -4.55
N ARG A 129 -18.26 2.49 -3.95
CA ARG A 129 -16.87 2.05 -4.18
C ARG A 129 -16.64 1.67 -5.64
N LEU A 130 -17.59 0.95 -6.25
CA LEU A 130 -17.51 0.57 -7.65
C LEU A 130 -17.54 1.78 -8.58
N SER A 131 -18.41 2.77 -8.29
CA SER A 131 -18.48 4.02 -9.05
C SER A 131 -17.15 4.78 -9.00
N ARG A 132 -16.60 4.99 -7.80
CA ARG A 132 -15.30 5.65 -7.60
C ARG A 132 -14.18 4.90 -8.31
N ARG A 133 -14.21 3.56 -8.24
CA ARG A 133 -13.22 2.72 -8.92
C ARG A 133 -13.31 2.87 -10.44
N GLY A 134 -14.51 2.96 -11.01
CA GLY A 134 -14.70 3.18 -12.45
C GLY A 134 -14.15 4.52 -12.91
N GLU A 135 -14.39 5.59 -12.14
CA GLU A 135 -13.84 6.92 -12.41
C GLU A 135 -12.30 6.94 -12.33
N ALA A 136 -11.74 6.33 -11.28
CA ALA A 136 -10.30 6.15 -11.15
C ALA A 136 -9.72 5.32 -12.31
N ASP A 137 -10.43 4.27 -12.73
CA ASP A 137 -9.96 3.37 -13.76
C ASP A 137 -9.95 4.00 -15.16
N ALA A 138 -10.79 5.02 -15.39
CA ALA A 138 -10.78 5.82 -16.60
C ALA A 138 -9.51 6.68 -16.76
N VAL A 139 -8.82 7.00 -15.66
CA VAL A 139 -7.54 7.73 -15.71
C VAL A 139 -6.41 6.76 -16.05
N PRO A 140 -5.54 7.03 -17.04
CA PRO A 140 -4.45 6.14 -17.41
C PRO A 140 -3.51 5.83 -16.23
N ARG A 141 -3.13 4.56 -16.03
CA ARG A 141 -2.22 4.15 -14.93
C ARG A 141 -0.89 4.89 -14.93
N SER A 142 -0.36 5.27 -16.09
CA SER A 142 0.86 6.08 -16.20
C SER A 142 0.72 7.49 -15.59
N GLN A 143 -0.50 8.01 -15.48
CA GLN A 143 -0.82 9.29 -14.85
C GLN A 143 -1.18 9.13 -13.37
N ARG A 144 -1.42 7.91 -12.88
CA ARG A 144 -1.73 7.61 -11.47
C ARG A 144 -0.49 7.57 -10.56
N ALA A 145 0.72 7.53 -11.12
CA ALA A 145 1.97 7.52 -10.35
C ALA A 145 2.19 8.78 -9.48
N ALA A 146 1.43 9.86 -9.73
CA ALA A 146 1.49 11.10 -8.95
C ALA A 146 0.70 11.04 -7.63
N ASP A 147 -0.25 10.12 -7.47
CA ASP A 147 -1.07 10.00 -6.27
C ASP A 147 -1.73 8.60 -6.21
N PRO A 148 -1.10 7.61 -5.54
CA PRO A 148 -1.63 6.26 -5.41
C PRO A 148 -2.81 6.14 -4.44
N GLY A 149 -3.06 7.16 -3.60
CA GLY A 149 -3.94 7.05 -2.46
C GLY A 149 -5.36 7.57 -2.67
N SER A 150 -5.59 8.52 -3.58
CA SER A 150 -6.91 9.14 -3.73
C SER A 150 -7.99 8.28 -4.40
N TRP A 151 -7.63 7.12 -4.95
CA TRP A 151 -8.50 6.39 -5.88
C TRP A 151 -9.23 5.17 -5.29
N PHE A 152 -8.90 4.77 -4.07
CA PHE A 152 -9.50 3.60 -3.40
C PHE A 152 -10.45 3.96 -2.25
N THR A 153 -10.53 5.25 -1.88
CA THR A 153 -11.43 5.78 -0.85
C THR A 153 -12.07 7.07 -1.30
#